data_AF-A0A1F8FTT0-F1
#
_entry.id   AF-A0A1F8FTT0-F1
#
_cell.length_a   1.000
_cell.length_b   1.000
_cell.length_c   1.000
_cell.angle_alpha   90.00
_cell.angle_beta   90.00
_cell.angle_gamma   90.00
#
_symmetry.space_group_name_H-M   'P 1'
#
loop_
_entity.id
_entity.type
_entity.pdbx_description
1 polymer ?
#
loop_
_entity_poly.entity_id
_entity_poly.type
_entity_poly.pdbx_seq_one_letter_code
_entity_poly.pdbx_strand_id
1 'polypeptide(L)'
;MTTPERISQKSKIGNEIPLTDRNLIQSELIKEFCRIMEISDPQEMQVCAIDWIGKYADNIDQLDTHLTKEYLRLVESGASQELRLNALKKIQNQLAELDKLYG
;
A
#
# COMPACT_ATOMS: atom_id res chain seq x y z
N MET A 1 4.72 15.47 -44.38
CA MET A 1 3.47 15.30 -43.62
C MET A 1 3.86 14.96 -42.20
N THR A 2 3.79 15.94 -41.32
CA THR A 2 4.31 15.87 -39.95
C THR A 2 3.15 15.50 -39.04
N THR A 3 3.17 14.30 -38.47
CA THR A 3 2.15 13.87 -37.51
C THR A 3 2.34 14.66 -36.21
N PRO A 4 1.30 15.28 -35.65
CA PRO A 4 1.45 16.09 -34.45
C PRO A 4 1.71 15.22 -33.22
N GLU A 5 2.63 15.70 -32.39
CA GLU A 5 2.91 15.23 -31.04
C GLU A 5 1.61 15.10 -30.24
N ARG A 6 1.26 13.88 -29.83
CA ARG A 6 0.31 13.69 -28.73
C ARG A 6 1.05 13.83 -27.42
N ILE A 7 1.27 15.10 -27.05
CA ILE A 7 1.52 15.49 -25.67
C ILE A 7 0.27 15.07 -24.89
N SER A 8 0.31 13.91 -24.26
CA SER A 8 -0.68 13.53 -23.24
C SER A 8 -0.23 14.09 -21.90
N GLN A 9 -0.23 15.42 -21.79
CA GLN A 9 -0.26 16.10 -20.51
C GLN A 9 -1.64 15.86 -19.88
N LYS A 10 -1.73 14.87 -18.99
CA LYS A 10 -2.74 14.89 -17.93
C LYS A 10 -2.04 15.30 -16.64
N SER A 11 -2.08 16.59 -16.35
CA SER A 11 -1.85 17.09 -14.99
C SER A 11 -2.93 16.51 -14.08
N LYS A 12 -2.51 15.81 -13.03
CA LYS A 12 -3.16 15.90 -11.72
C LYS A 12 -2.07 16.22 -10.71
N ILE A 13 -2.09 17.44 -10.21
CA ILE A 13 -1.39 17.81 -8.98
C ILE A 13 -2.20 17.13 -7.87
N GLY A 14 -1.62 16.10 -7.27
CA GLY A 14 -2.17 15.36 -6.15
C GLY A 14 -1.15 14.33 -5.72
N ASN A 15 -1.02 14.09 -4.42
CA ASN A 15 -0.09 13.15 -3.81
C ASN A 15 -0.41 11.67 -4.18
N GLU A 16 -0.48 11.33 -5.47
CA GLU A 16 -0.74 9.95 -5.92
C GLU A 16 0.54 9.13 -5.74
N ILE A 17 0.44 8.03 -5.01
CA ILE A 17 1.55 7.10 -4.78
C ILE A 17 1.85 6.39 -6.12
N PRO A 18 3.11 6.36 -6.58
CA PRO A 18 3.47 5.62 -7.79
C PRO A 18 2.98 4.16 -7.71
N LEU A 19 2.53 3.59 -8.83
CA LEU A 19 1.98 2.23 -8.86
C LEU A 19 2.97 1.18 -8.31
N THR A 20 4.26 1.38 -8.54
CA THR A 20 5.34 0.53 -8.00
C THR A 20 5.37 0.56 -6.47
N ASP A 21 5.26 1.75 -5.90
CA ASP A 21 5.32 1.98 -4.46
C ASP A 21 4.04 1.49 -3.79
N ARG A 22 2.89 1.70 -4.46
CA ARG A 22 1.59 1.15 -4.08
C ARG A 22 1.65 -0.37 -3.97
N ASN A 23 2.17 -1.04 -5.00
CA ASN A 23 2.29 -2.50 -5.04
C ASN A 23 3.25 -3.01 -3.95
N LEU A 24 4.34 -2.29 -3.70
CA LEU A 24 5.28 -2.62 -2.62
C LEU A 24 4.59 -2.55 -1.25
N ILE A 25 3.96 -1.42 -0.93
CA ILE A 25 3.25 -1.21 0.33
C ILE A 25 2.17 -2.27 0.51
N GLN A 26 1.34 -2.49 -0.51
CA GLN A 26 0.28 -3.51 -0.48
C GLN A 26 0.83 -4.91 -0.21
N SER A 27 1.88 -5.32 -0.92
CA SER A 27 2.52 -6.62 -0.71
C SER A 27 3.00 -6.78 0.73
N GLU A 28 3.60 -5.74 1.31
CA GLU A 28 4.19 -5.82 2.65
C GLU A 28 3.10 -5.79 3.74
N LEU A 29 2.01 -5.04 3.55
CA LEU A 29 0.84 -5.08 4.43
C LEU A 29 0.15 -6.43 4.42
N ILE A 30 -0.02 -7.06 3.26
CA ILE A 30 -0.61 -8.40 3.14
C ILE A 30 0.26 -9.43 3.88
N LYS A 31 1.58 -9.38 3.67
CA LYS A 31 2.52 -10.28 4.37
C LYS A 31 2.45 -10.11 5.89
N GLU A 32 2.44 -8.86 6.36
CA GLU A 32 2.30 -8.59 7.80
C GLU A 32 0.95 -9.08 8.33
N PHE A 33 -0.14 -8.84 7.60
CA PHE A 33 -1.46 -9.30 7.99
C PHE A 33 -1.55 -10.81 8.12
N CYS A 34 -1.12 -11.57 7.10
CA CYS A 34 -1.14 -13.03 7.16
C CYS A 34 -0.22 -13.58 8.26
N ARG A 35 0.90 -12.91 8.54
CA ARG A 35 1.78 -13.24 9.68
C ARG A 35 1.08 -13.00 11.03
N ILE A 36 0.36 -11.90 11.20
CA ILE A 36 -0.40 -11.60 12.43
C ILE A 36 -1.51 -12.63 12.65
N MET A 37 -2.13 -13.09 11.57
CA MET A 37 -3.13 -14.16 11.60
C MET A 37 -2.52 -15.55 11.82
N GLU A 38 -1.20 -15.65 12.00
CA GLU A 38 -0.43 -16.89 12.18
C GLU A 38 -0.61 -17.89 11.03
N ILE A 39 -0.98 -17.37 9.84
CA ILE A 39 -1.21 -18.18 8.64
C ILE A 39 0.14 -18.52 8.01
N SER A 40 0.42 -19.82 7.89
CA SER A 40 1.66 -20.34 7.33
C SER A 40 1.45 -21.29 6.15
N ASP A 41 0.21 -21.77 5.95
CA ASP A 41 -0.15 -22.57 4.78
C ASP A 41 -0.24 -21.69 3.51
N PRO A 42 0.38 -22.07 2.38
CA PRO A 42 0.36 -21.27 1.17
C PRO A 42 -1.03 -21.03 0.56
N GLN A 43 -1.98 -21.97 0.70
CA GLN A 43 -3.34 -21.78 0.19
C GLN A 43 -4.12 -20.83 1.10
N GLU A 44 -3.99 -21.00 2.42
CA GLU A 44 -4.58 -20.06 3.38
C GLU A 44 -3.98 -18.65 3.25
N MET A 45 -2.68 -18.53 2.95
CA MET A 45 -2.05 -17.23 2.65
C MET A 45 -2.66 -16.56 1.42
N GLN A 46 -3.02 -17.33 0.38
CA GLN A 46 -3.70 -16.79 -0.80
C GLN A 46 -5.10 -16.28 -0.46
N VAL A 47 -5.86 -17.03 0.33
CA VAL A 47 -7.20 -16.61 0.80
C VAL A 47 -7.07 -15.35 1.66
N CYS A 48 -6.14 -15.34 2.62
CA CYS A 48 -5.82 -14.19 3.46
C CYS A 48 -5.48 -12.94 2.63
N ALA A 49 -4.67 -13.10 1.58
CA ALA A 49 -4.32 -11.99 0.69
C ALA A 49 -5.55 -11.47 -0.08
N ILE A 50 -6.41 -12.36 -0.59
CA ILE A 50 -7.63 -11.99 -1.31
C ILE A 50 -8.59 -11.25 -0.36
N ASP A 51 -8.79 -11.76 0.85
CA ASP A 51 -9.66 -11.13 1.86
C ASP A 51 -9.14 -9.73 2.22
N TRP A 52 -7.83 -9.60 2.41
CA TRP A 52 -7.20 -8.31 2.68
C TRP A 52 -7.39 -7.34 1.52
N ILE A 53 -7.18 -7.79 0.27
CA ILE A 53 -7.35 -6.97 -0.94
C ILE A 53 -8.78 -6.51 -1.07
N GLY A 54 -9.75 -7.42 -0.97
CA GLY A 54 -11.17 -7.11 -1.08
C GLY A 54 -11.65 -6.11 -0.03
N LYS A 55 -10.98 -6.07 1.13
CA LYS A 55 -11.33 -5.16 2.21
C LYS A 55 -10.63 -3.80 2.15
N TYR A 56 -9.35 -3.76 1.80
CA TYR A 56 -8.53 -2.56 2.00
C TYR A 56 -7.97 -1.94 0.72
N ALA A 57 -7.99 -2.62 -0.43
CA ALA A 57 -7.31 -2.14 -1.63
C ALA A 57 -7.85 -0.80 -2.16
N ASP A 58 -9.17 -0.58 -2.06
CA ASP A 58 -9.82 0.66 -2.48
C ASP A 58 -9.49 1.85 -1.55
N ASN A 59 -9.07 1.56 -0.32
CA ASN A 59 -8.66 2.57 0.67
C ASN A 59 -7.17 2.92 0.60
N ILE A 60 -6.35 2.15 -0.16
CA ILE A 60 -4.92 2.43 -0.30
C ILE A 60 -4.67 3.82 -0.91
N ASP A 61 -5.47 4.21 -1.90
CA ASP A 61 -5.29 5.51 -2.58
C ASP A 61 -5.75 6.69 -1.68
N GLN A 62 -6.39 6.40 -0.54
CA GLN A 62 -6.84 7.36 0.47
C GLN A 62 -5.89 7.45 1.69
N LEU A 63 -4.81 6.67 1.70
CA LEU A 63 -3.81 6.70 2.76
C LEU A 63 -3.17 8.09 2.90
N ASP A 64 -2.79 8.44 4.13
CA ASP A 64 -1.99 9.63 4.38
C ASP A 64 -0.65 9.49 3.67
N THR A 65 -0.38 10.42 2.75
CA THR A 65 0.85 10.42 1.96
C THR A 65 2.10 10.52 2.83
N HIS A 66 2.01 11.13 4.02
CA HIS A 66 3.12 11.17 4.96
C HIS A 66 3.47 9.76 5.46
N LEU A 67 2.48 8.93 5.78
CA LEU A 67 2.71 7.56 6.26
C LEU A 67 3.32 6.68 5.17
N THR A 68 2.84 6.80 3.93
CA THR A 68 3.38 6.02 2.81
C THR A 68 4.78 6.47 2.43
N LYS A 69 5.06 7.78 2.42
CA LYS A 69 6.42 8.32 2.23
C LYS A 69 7.37 7.96 3.36
N GLU A 70 6.92 7.93 4.61
CA GLU A 70 7.72 7.49 5.77
C GLU A 70 8.16 6.04 5.58
N TYR A 71 7.23 5.15 5.22
CA TYR A 71 7.55 3.75 4.96
C TYR A 71 8.54 3.58 3.80
N LEU A 72 8.31 4.23 2.66
CA LEU A 72 9.19 4.13 1.50
C LEU A 72 10.61 4.63 1.82
N ARG A 73 10.73 5.74 2.55
CA ARG A 73 12.03 6.25 3.01
C ARG A 73 12.75 5.23 3.90
N LEU A 74 12.04 4.54 4.80
CA LEU A 74 12.62 3.50 5.65
C LEU A 74 13.10 2.29 4.83
N VAL A 75 12.40 1.94 3.75
CA VAL A 75 12.84 0.90 2.80
C VAL A 75 14.12 1.33 2.09
N GLU A 76 14.13 2.53 1.51
CA GLU A 76 15.29 3.08 0.78
C GLU A 76 16.53 3.24 1.66
N SER A 77 16.35 3.62 2.92
CA SER A 77 17.46 3.80 3.86
C SER A 77 18.01 2.48 4.42
N GLY A 78 17.43 1.34 4.07
CA GLY A 78 17.78 0.04 4.67
C GLY A 78 17.49 -0.01 6.17
N ALA A 79 16.44 0.67 6.65
CA ALA A 79 16.09 0.71 8.06
C ALA A 79 15.78 -0.69 8.62
N SER A 80 15.91 -0.82 9.94
CA SER A 80 15.64 -2.08 10.63
C SER A 80 14.23 -2.60 10.34
N GLN A 81 14.07 -3.92 10.40
CA GLN A 81 12.77 -4.55 10.21
C GLN A 81 11.73 -4.03 11.22
N GLU A 82 12.15 -3.76 12.46
CA GLU A 82 11.27 -3.22 13.49
C GLU A 82 10.69 -1.85 13.11
N LEU A 83 11.52 -0.93 12.60
CA LEU A 83 11.05 0.39 12.16
C LEU A 83 10.07 0.29 10.99
N ARG A 84 10.35 -0.58 10.03
CA ARG A 84 9.47 -0.82 8.87
C ARG A 84 8.14 -1.43 9.31
N LEU A 85 8.13 -2.38 10.23
CA LEU A 85 6.91 -2.96 10.80
C LEU A 85 6.09 -1.93 11.57
N ASN A 86 6.74 -1.06 12.36
CA ASN A 86 6.02 0.01 13.06
C ASN A 86 5.34 0.99 12.08
N ALA A 87 5.98 1.30 10.95
CA ALA A 87 5.36 2.12 9.90
C ALA A 87 4.18 1.40 9.22
N LEU A 88 4.32 0.12 8.87
CA LEU A 88 3.23 -0.68 8.28
C LEU A 88 2.03 -0.80 9.23
N LYS A 89 2.24 -1.01 10.53
CA LYS A 89 1.15 -0.98 11.53
C LYS A 89 0.38 0.33 11.54
N LYS A 90 1.05 1.48 11.43
CA LYS A 90 0.37 2.79 11.32
C LYS A 90 -0.49 2.85 10.07
N ILE A 91 0.05 2.43 8.93
CA ILE A 91 -0.68 2.37 7.65
C ILE A 91 -1.90 1.44 7.77
N GLN A 92 -1.73 0.27 8.39
CA GLN A 92 -2.80 -0.71 8.55
C GLN A 92 -3.92 -0.25 9.50
N ASN A 93 -3.56 0.46 10.57
CA ASN A 93 -4.54 1.12 11.44
C ASN A 93 -5.33 2.17 10.67
N GLN A 94 -4.67 2.98 9.84
CA GLN A 94 -5.36 3.97 9.01
C GLN A 94 -6.31 3.30 8.00
N LEU A 95 -5.89 2.21 7.34
CA LEU A 95 -6.78 1.44 6.46
C LEU A 95 -8.02 0.93 7.18
N ALA A 96 -7.87 0.47 8.42
CA ALA A 96 -9.00 0.03 9.24
C ALA A 96 -9.92 1.18 9.67
N GLU A 97 -9.38 2.40 9.83
CA GLU A 97 -10.19 3.60 10.07
C GLU A 97 -10.95 4.03 8.81
N LEU A 98 -10.30 4.00 7.65
CA LEU A 98 -10.92 4.30 6.36
C LEU A 98 -12.02 3.29 6.02
N ASP A 99 -11.80 2.00 6.28
CA ASP A 99 -12.80 0.94 6.15
C ASP A 99 -14.06 1.21 6.98
N LYS A 100 -13.91 1.71 8.22
CA LYS A 100 -15.07 2.08 9.06
C LYS A 100 -15.83 3.29 8.54
N LEU A 101 -15.18 4.19 7.81
CA LEU A 101 -15.76 5.43 7.33
C LEU A 101 -16.41 5.29 5.94
N TYR A 102 -15.86 4.39 5.11
CA TYR A 102 -16.19 4.29 3.68
C TYR A 102 -16.55 2.88 3.21
N GLY A 103 -16.37 1.85 4.04
CA GLY A 103 -16.66 0.43 3.76
C GLY A 103 -17.99 -0.07 4.32
#